data_AF-A0A453AU71-F1
#
_entry.id   AF-A0A453AU71-F1
#
_cell.length_a   1.000
_cell.length_b   1.000
_cell.length_c   1.000
_cell.angle_alpha   90.00
_cell.angle_beta   90.00
_cell.angle_gamma   90.00
#
_symmetry.space_group_name_H-M   'P 1'
#
loop_
_entity.id
_entity.type
_entity.pdbx_description
1 polymer ?
#
loop_
_entity_poly.entity_id
_entity_poly.type
_entity_poly.pdbx_seq_one_letter_code
_entity_poly.pdbx_strand_id
1 'polypeptide(L)'
;PALAATRRSWAVSARAVLDLPRRRAPQKPAQEAADLNDILAERGACGVGFVANLSNEPSFNVVRDALTALGCMEHRGGCGSDNDSGDGAGLMSGIPWDLFDDWASKEGLAPFERTHTGVGMVFLPQNENSMAEAKAAVEKVFTDEGLEVLGWRPVPFNLSVVGRNAKETMPNILQIFVRIAKEDDADDIERELYICRKLIERATKSASWADELYFCSLSSRTIIYKGMLRSEVLGQFYLDLKNELYKSPFAIYHRRFSTNTSPRWPLAQPMRLLGHNGEINTIQGNLNWMRSREATIQSPVWRGRENELRPFGDPKASDSANLDSAAELLLRSGRSPAEAMMMLVPEAYKNHPTLSVKYPEVIDFYEYYKGQMEAWDGPALLLFSDGRTVGACLDRNGLRPARYWKTSDGFVYVASEVGVIPMDESKVVMKGRLGPGMMITVDLETGQVLENTEVKKNVASAKPYGTWLQESTRSIKPVNFQSSPVMDNETILRHQQ
;
A
#
# COMPACT_ATOMS: atom_id res chain seq x y z
N PRO A 1 -87.14 3.36 -7.79
CA PRO A 1 -87.21 4.79 -8.20
C PRO A 1 -85.94 5.54 -7.75
N ALA A 2 -84.93 5.77 -8.61
CA ALA A 2 -84.93 6.73 -9.73
C ALA A 2 -85.12 8.18 -9.21
N LEU A 3 -84.34 9.24 -9.51
CA LEU A 3 -83.24 9.57 -10.45
C LEU A 3 -82.54 10.86 -9.89
N ALA A 4 -81.35 11.36 -10.27
CA ALA A 4 -80.26 10.99 -11.19
C ALA A 4 -78.97 11.81 -10.89
N ALA A 5 -77.84 11.42 -11.51
CA ALA A 5 -76.71 12.28 -11.94
C ALA A 5 -75.80 12.93 -10.85
N THR A 6 -74.50 13.15 -11.04
CA THR A 6 -73.62 13.07 -12.24
C THR A 6 -72.30 12.34 -11.95
N ARG A 7 -71.79 11.55 -12.91
CA ARG A 7 -70.37 11.17 -12.95
C ARG A 7 -69.57 12.34 -13.54
N ARG A 8 -68.40 12.67 -12.98
CA ARG A 8 -67.35 13.43 -13.68
C ARG A 8 -66.11 12.56 -13.84
N SER A 9 -65.75 12.27 -15.08
CA SER A 9 -64.51 11.61 -15.46
C SER A 9 -63.33 12.56 -15.31
N TRP A 10 -62.27 12.12 -14.66
CA TRP A 10 -60.94 12.72 -14.80
C TRP A 10 -60.19 11.99 -15.90
N ALA A 11 -60.37 12.48 -17.12
CA ALA A 11 -59.53 12.20 -18.28
C ALA A 11 -59.16 13.54 -18.91
N VAL A 12 -57.98 13.60 -19.56
CA VAL A 12 -57.30 14.82 -20.06
C VAL A 12 -56.62 15.61 -18.90
N SER A 13 -55.33 15.98 -18.95
CA SER A 13 -54.34 15.87 -20.04
C SER A 13 -53.00 15.27 -19.59
N ALA A 14 -52.45 14.34 -20.37
CA ALA A 14 -51.07 13.88 -20.27
C ALA A 14 -50.16 14.70 -21.22
N ARG A 15 -50.13 16.04 -21.06
CA ARG A 15 -49.48 16.93 -22.04
C ARG A 15 -48.77 18.17 -21.47
N ALA A 16 -48.27 18.09 -20.22
CA ALA A 16 -47.60 19.20 -19.53
C ALA A 16 -46.22 18.85 -18.92
N VAL A 17 -45.56 17.77 -19.37
CA VAL A 17 -44.23 17.34 -18.88
C VAL A 17 -43.22 17.18 -20.04
N LEU A 18 -43.42 17.91 -21.14
CA LEU A 18 -42.58 17.82 -22.35
C LEU A 18 -41.83 19.11 -22.74
N ASP A 19 -42.07 20.24 -22.06
CA ASP A 19 -41.45 21.54 -22.35
C ASP A 19 -40.63 22.13 -21.19
N LEU A 20 -39.94 21.28 -20.42
CA LEU A 20 -38.82 21.75 -19.60
C LEU A 20 -37.54 21.72 -20.44
N PRO A 21 -36.83 22.84 -20.64
CA PRO A 21 -35.57 22.83 -21.38
C PRO A 21 -34.58 21.92 -20.65
N ARG A 22 -34.11 20.87 -21.34
CA ARG A 22 -33.07 19.96 -20.85
C ARG A 22 -31.80 20.77 -20.55
N ARG A 23 -31.63 21.18 -19.29
CA ARG A 23 -30.30 21.49 -18.75
C ARG A 23 -29.44 20.28 -19.03
N ARG A 24 -28.38 20.45 -19.83
CA ARG A 24 -27.35 19.41 -19.99
C ARG A 24 -26.86 19.06 -18.59
N ALA A 25 -27.02 17.80 -18.20
CA ALA A 25 -26.25 17.27 -17.10
C ALA A 25 -24.76 17.52 -17.42
N PRO A 26 -23.91 17.82 -16.41
CA PRO A 26 -22.47 17.89 -16.65
C PRO A 26 -22.04 16.60 -17.34
N GLN A 27 -21.27 16.72 -18.43
CA GLN A 27 -20.76 15.55 -19.11
C GLN A 27 -19.98 14.72 -18.08
N LYS A 28 -20.37 13.46 -17.91
CA LYS A 28 -19.48 12.50 -17.22
C LYS A 28 -18.14 12.56 -17.97
N PRO A 29 -17.00 12.69 -17.27
CA PRO A 29 -15.71 12.55 -17.94
C PRO A 29 -15.68 11.22 -18.70
N ALA A 30 -15.07 11.22 -19.88
CA ALA A 30 -14.98 10.03 -20.71
C ALA A 30 -14.34 8.89 -19.89
N GLN A 31 -14.93 7.70 -19.95
CA GLN A 31 -14.41 6.55 -19.22
C GLN A 31 -13.21 5.97 -19.98
N GLU A 32 -12.05 6.60 -19.79
CA GLU A 32 -10.78 6.08 -20.27
C GLU A 32 -10.40 4.88 -19.40
N ALA A 33 -10.33 3.70 -20.03
CA ALA A 33 -9.64 2.55 -19.47
C ALA A 33 -8.14 2.90 -19.34
N ALA A 34 -7.45 2.31 -18.36
CA ALA A 34 -5.99 2.49 -18.31
C ALA A 34 -5.33 1.81 -19.54
N ASP A 35 -4.20 2.36 -19.98
CA ASP A 35 -3.43 1.86 -21.12
C ASP A 35 -2.38 0.86 -20.64
N LEU A 36 -2.33 -0.30 -21.30
CA LEU A 36 -1.38 -1.36 -21.00
C LEU A 36 0.08 -0.93 -21.27
N ASN A 37 0.31 -0.02 -22.22
CA ASN A 37 1.66 0.40 -22.60
C ASN A 37 2.36 1.24 -21.53
N ASP A 38 1.60 2.10 -20.83
CA ASP A 38 2.14 2.92 -19.73
C ASP A 38 2.50 2.07 -18.50
N ILE A 39 1.86 0.90 -18.33
CA ILE A 39 2.00 0.06 -17.14
C ILE A 39 3.09 -1.02 -17.30
N LEU A 40 3.29 -1.57 -18.50
CA LEU A 40 4.27 -2.66 -18.75
C LEU A 40 5.75 -2.22 -18.81
N ALA A 41 6.05 -0.96 -18.47
CA ALA A 41 7.38 -0.35 -18.60
C ALA A 41 8.34 -0.64 -17.42
N GLU A 42 8.00 -1.53 -16.48
CA GLU A 42 8.85 -1.88 -15.33
C GLU A 42 9.19 -3.37 -15.28
N ARG A 43 10.47 -3.72 -15.53
CA ARG A 43 11.02 -5.07 -15.31
C ARG A 43 12.27 -4.99 -14.45
N GLY A 44 12.31 -5.72 -13.34
CA GLY A 44 13.43 -5.67 -12.41
C GLY A 44 13.54 -6.84 -11.44
N ALA A 45 14.76 -7.11 -10.99
CA ALA A 45 15.11 -8.17 -10.04
C ALA A 45 15.51 -7.60 -8.65
N CYS A 46 14.72 -6.63 -8.17
CA CYS A 46 14.92 -5.82 -6.96
C CYS A 46 15.46 -6.60 -5.74
N GLY A 47 16.16 -5.90 -4.85
CA GLY A 47 16.56 -6.44 -3.55
C GLY A 47 15.67 -5.89 -2.45
N VAL A 48 15.22 -6.74 -1.52
CA VAL A 48 14.26 -6.32 -0.49
C VAL A 48 14.38 -7.20 0.76
N GLY A 49 14.04 -6.66 1.91
CA GLY A 49 14.01 -7.40 3.17
C GLY A 49 13.55 -6.57 4.38
N PHE A 50 13.52 -7.19 5.55
CA PHE A 50 13.32 -6.52 6.83
C PHE A 50 14.24 -7.05 7.94
N VAL A 51 14.46 -6.20 8.94
CA VAL A 51 15.05 -6.54 10.24
C VAL A 51 14.04 -6.19 11.33
N ALA A 52 13.87 -7.04 12.34
CA ALA A 52 12.95 -6.83 13.46
C ALA A 52 13.56 -7.30 14.79
N ASN A 53 13.43 -6.49 15.84
CA ASN A 53 13.76 -6.82 17.23
C ASN A 53 12.50 -7.34 17.95
N LEU A 54 12.52 -8.59 18.40
CA LEU A 54 11.38 -9.23 19.08
C LEU A 54 11.10 -8.69 20.48
N SER A 55 12.02 -7.92 21.08
CA SER A 55 11.78 -7.22 22.35
C SER A 55 11.09 -5.87 22.17
N ASN A 56 10.79 -5.46 20.92
CA ASN A 56 10.26 -4.13 20.56
C ASN A 56 11.10 -2.93 21.01
N GLU A 57 12.33 -3.14 21.49
CA GLU A 57 13.20 -2.07 21.96
C GLU A 57 13.79 -1.33 20.74
N PRO A 58 13.56 -0.01 20.59
CA PRO A 58 14.11 0.75 19.48
C PRO A 58 15.64 0.78 19.55
N SER A 59 16.31 0.36 18.47
CA SER A 59 17.77 0.31 18.41
C SER A 59 18.31 0.88 17.11
N PHE A 60 19.44 1.60 17.18
CA PHE A 60 20.20 2.02 16.01
C PHE A 60 20.82 0.80 15.28
N ASN A 61 21.03 -0.33 15.98
CA ASN A 61 21.51 -1.57 15.36
C ASN A 61 20.56 -2.07 14.27
N VAL A 62 19.23 -1.99 14.47
CA VAL A 62 18.23 -2.38 13.46
C VAL A 62 18.40 -1.56 12.17
N VAL A 63 18.62 -0.25 12.32
CA VAL A 63 18.78 0.69 11.20
C VAL A 63 20.11 0.44 10.48
N ARG A 64 21.21 0.29 11.23
CA ARG A 64 22.54 -0.05 10.69
C ARG A 64 22.52 -1.38 9.93
N ASP A 65 21.90 -2.41 10.49
CA ASP A 65 21.86 -3.74 9.89
C ASP A 65 20.99 -3.73 8.61
N ALA A 66 19.87 -2.99 8.62
CA ALA A 66 19.05 -2.77 7.42
C ALA A 66 19.78 -1.97 6.33
N LEU A 67 20.57 -0.94 6.67
CA LEU A 67 21.41 -0.20 5.73
C LEU A 67 22.54 -1.08 5.15
N THR A 68 23.13 -1.94 5.99
CA THR A 68 24.15 -2.91 5.57
C THR A 68 23.55 -3.91 4.57
N ALA A 69 22.39 -4.48 4.91
CA ALA A 69 21.66 -5.40 4.05
C ALA A 69 21.21 -4.76 2.74
N LEU A 70 20.77 -3.50 2.78
CA LEU A 70 20.46 -2.71 1.60
C LEU A 70 21.69 -2.54 0.71
N GLY A 71 22.85 -2.19 1.28
CA GLY A 71 24.14 -2.11 0.58
C GLY A 71 24.49 -3.41 -0.16
N CYS A 72 24.30 -4.55 0.50
CA CYS A 72 24.48 -5.87 -0.12
C CYS A 72 23.49 -6.19 -1.25
N MET A 73 22.44 -5.38 -1.48
CA MET A 73 21.51 -5.52 -2.60
C MET A 73 21.87 -4.67 -3.83
N GLU A 74 23.01 -3.99 -3.87
CA GLU A 74 23.30 -3.08 -4.99
C GLU A 74 23.38 -3.80 -6.35
N HIS A 75 23.86 -5.06 -6.40
CA HIS A 75 23.85 -5.89 -7.63
C HIS A 75 22.45 -6.30 -8.11
N ARG A 76 21.40 -6.02 -7.32
CA ARG A 76 19.99 -6.18 -7.68
C ARG A 76 19.31 -4.86 -8.05
N GLY A 77 20.01 -3.75 -7.92
CA GLY A 77 19.55 -2.42 -8.32
C GLY A 77 19.97 -2.08 -9.74
N GLY A 78 19.26 -1.12 -10.34
CA GLY A 78 19.69 -0.48 -11.58
C GLY A 78 20.21 0.93 -11.33
N CYS A 79 20.97 1.45 -12.29
CA CYS A 79 21.49 2.82 -12.30
C CYS A 79 21.11 3.51 -13.62
N GLY A 80 20.87 4.81 -13.54
CA GLY A 80 20.61 5.67 -14.67
C GLY A 80 21.82 5.87 -15.58
N SER A 81 21.62 6.64 -16.66
CA SER A 81 22.61 6.85 -17.72
C SER A 81 23.89 7.57 -17.31
N ASP A 82 23.95 8.14 -16.10
CA ASP A 82 25.16 8.75 -15.51
C ASP A 82 26.03 7.75 -14.73
N ASN A 83 25.60 6.49 -14.60
CA ASN A 83 26.21 5.42 -13.79
C ASN A 83 26.35 5.72 -12.28
N ASP A 84 25.60 6.70 -11.74
CA ASP A 84 25.68 7.08 -10.32
C ASP A 84 24.29 7.29 -9.68
N SER A 85 23.33 7.83 -10.44
CA SER A 85 21.94 7.94 -10.01
C SER A 85 21.30 6.55 -9.96
N GLY A 86 20.85 6.09 -8.79
CA GLY A 86 20.19 4.79 -8.66
C GLY A 86 18.68 4.83 -8.95
N ASP A 87 18.12 3.76 -9.49
CA ASP A 87 16.69 3.60 -9.82
C ASP A 87 15.71 3.68 -8.63
N GLY A 88 16.23 3.81 -7.41
CA GLY A 88 15.47 3.92 -6.18
C GLY A 88 16.08 3.06 -5.07
N ALA A 89 16.29 3.66 -3.90
CA ALA A 89 16.60 2.97 -2.66
C ALA A 89 15.83 3.62 -1.50
N GLY A 90 15.50 2.84 -0.48
CA GLY A 90 14.80 3.37 0.68
C GLY A 90 14.71 2.43 1.88
N LEU A 91 14.30 3.05 2.99
CA LEU A 91 14.12 2.46 4.31
C LEU A 91 12.78 2.92 4.88
N MET A 92 11.93 1.99 5.31
CA MET A 92 10.81 2.25 6.22
C MET A 92 11.23 1.81 7.62
N SER A 93 10.86 2.57 8.63
CA SER A 93 11.06 2.21 10.04
C SER A 93 9.91 2.71 10.91
N GLY A 94 9.88 2.33 12.18
CA GLY A 94 9.16 3.10 13.20
C GLY A 94 9.75 4.50 13.35
N ILE A 95 8.94 5.47 13.79
CA ILE A 95 9.36 6.88 13.92
C ILE A 95 10.47 7.06 14.97
N PRO A 96 11.60 7.72 14.62
CA PRO A 96 12.72 7.98 15.53
C PRO A 96 12.44 9.18 16.44
N TRP A 97 11.47 9.06 17.35
CA TRP A 97 11.03 10.19 18.19
C TRP A 97 12.15 10.86 18.98
N ASP A 98 13.14 10.11 19.48
CA ASP A 98 14.30 10.67 20.20
C ASP A 98 15.11 11.68 19.35
N LEU A 99 15.19 11.47 18.03
CA LEU A 99 15.85 12.37 17.09
C LEU A 99 15.01 13.62 16.80
N PHE A 100 13.68 13.47 16.80
CA PHE A 100 12.75 14.58 16.58
C PHE A 100 12.57 15.45 17.82
N ASP A 101 12.57 14.88 19.02
CA ASP A 101 12.56 15.63 20.29
C ASP A 101 13.88 16.41 20.49
N ASP A 102 15.03 15.85 20.09
CA ASP A 102 16.33 16.55 20.07
C ASP A 102 16.33 17.74 19.08
N TRP A 103 15.76 17.57 17.89
CA TRP A 103 15.56 18.68 16.94
C TRP A 103 14.60 19.74 17.49
N ALA A 104 13.42 19.34 17.98
CA ALA A 104 12.42 20.24 18.53
C ALA A 104 12.99 21.10 19.67
N SER A 105 13.75 20.48 20.59
CA SER A 105 14.41 21.18 21.69
C SER A 105 15.42 22.23 21.20
N LYS A 106 16.13 21.99 20.09
CA LYS A 106 17.10 22.95 19.50
C LYS A 106 16.42 24.13 18.81
N GLU A 107 15.24 23.92 18.22
CA GLU A 107 14.41 24.99 17.64
C GLU A 107 13.56 25.73 18.69
N GLY A 108 13.61 25.32 19.96
CA GLY A 108 12.81 25.92 21.04
C GLY A 108 11.33 25.49 21.05
N LEU A 109 11.00 24.38 20.37
CA LEU A 109 9.68 23.76 20.38
C LEU A 109 9.50 22.86 21.62
N ALA A 110 8.23 22.61 21.98
CA ALA A 110 7.90 21.63 23.00
C ALA A 110 8.16 20.19 22.49
N PRO A 111 8.50 19.23 23.39
CA PRO A 111 8.59 17.81 23.03
C PRO A 111 7.28 17.28 22.43
N PHE A 112 7.38 16.31 21.52
CA PHE A 112 6.21 15.77 20.84
C PHE A 112 5.41 14.81 21.73
N GLU A 113 4.09 14.95 21.73
CA GLU A 113 3.21 13.96 22.32
C GLU A 113 3.11 12.76 21.36
N ARG A 114 4.05 11.82 21.51
CA ARG A 114 4.31 10.72 20.55
C ARG A 114 3.07 9.89 20.17
N THR A 115 2.10 9.75 21.06
CA THR A 115 0.83 9.03 20.79
C THR A 115 -0.18 9.83 19.97
N HIS A 116 -0.11 11.16 20.02
CA HIS A 116 -1.05 12.09 19.39
C HIS A 116 -0.37 12.98 18.33
N THR A 117 0.81 12.59 17.84
CA THR A 117 1.57 13.33 16.83
C THR A 117 1.81 12.45 15.61
N GLY A 118 1.42 12.93 14.43
CA GLY A 118 1.77 12.36 13.13
C GLY A 118 2.98 13.06 12.52
N VAL A 119 3.80 12.32 11.78
CA VAL A 119 4.92 12.85 10.99
C VAL A 119 4.69 12.55 9.52
N GLY A 120 4.63 13.60 8.70
CA GLY A 120 4.62 13.48 7.24
C GLY A 120 6.04 13.63 6.71
N MET A 121 6.54 12.65 5.95
CA MET A 121 7.76 12.81 5.15
C MET A 121 7.35 13.23 3.74
N VAL A 122 7.69 14.46 3.34
CA VAL A 122 7.11 15.14 2.18
C VAL A 122 8.19 15.55 1.18
N PHE A 123 8.00 15.14 -0.06
CA PHE A 123 8.64 15.74 -1.22
C PHE A 123 7.78 16.92 -1.67
N LEU A 124 8.43 18.08 -1.81
CA LEU A 124 7.82 19.35 -2.19
C LEU A 124 8.46 19.88 -3.49
N PRO A 125 7.75 20.77 -4.21
CA PRO A 125 8.24 21.37 -5.44
C PRO A 125 9.63 21.99 -5.32
N GLN A 126 10.45 21.91 -6.37
CA GLN A 126 11.80 22.49 -6.37
C GLN A 126 11.76 24.03 -6.26
N ASN A 127 10.77 24.66 -6.90
CA ASN A 127 10.61 26.11 -6.91
C ASN A 127 10.11 26.62 -5.55
N GLU A 128 10.77 27.63 -4.97
CA GLU A 128 10.45 28.16 -3.64
C GLU A 128 9.02 28.71 -3.52
N ASN A 129 8.48 29.35 -4.56
CA ASN A 129 7.10 29.86 -4.53
C ASN A 129 6.09 28.69 -4.56
N SER A 130 6.31 27.71 -5.45
CA SER A 130 5.48 26.51 -5.52
C SER A 130 5.58 25.66 -4.25
N MET A 131 6.75 25.61 -3.60
CA MET A 131 6.93 25.00 -2.28
C MET A 131 6.12 25.74 -1.20
N ALA A 132 6.13 27.08 -1.19
CA ALA A 132 5.34 27.87 -0.25
C ALA A 132 3.83 27.66 -0.44
N GLU A 133 3.35 27.65 -1.69
CA GLU A 133 1.96 27.32 -2.03
C GLU A 133 1.59 25.90 -1.61
N ALA A 134 2.45 24.91 -1.86
CA ALA A 134 2.24 23.52 -1.48
C ALA A 134 2.16 23.35 0.04
N LYS A 135 3.06 23.97 0.80
CA LYS A 135 3.02 23.98 2.27
C LYS A 135 1.73 24.62 2.78
N ALA A 136 1.34 25.78 2.27
CA ALA A 136 0.12 26.46 2.67
C ALA A 136 -1.14 25.62 2.37
N ALA A 137 -1.19 24.92 1.24
CA ALA A 137 -2.29 24.01 0.90
C ALA A 137 -2.35 22.80 1.86
N VAL A 138 -1.20 22.21 2.20
CA VAL A 138 -1.08 21.13 3.18
C VAL A 138 -1.53 21.57 4.57
N GLU A 139 -1.01 22.69 5.07
CA GLU A 139 -1.36 23.28 6.37
C GLU A 139 -2.85 23.63 6.46
N LYS A 140 -3.43 24.13 5.37
CA LYS A 140 -4.86 24.44 5.31
C LYS A 140 -5.72 23.19 5.50
N VAL A 141 -5.41 22.07 4.84
CA VAL A 141 -6.20 20.84 4.99
C VAL A 141 -6.12 20.31 6.42
N PHE A 142 -4.93 20.28 7.04
CA PHE A 142 -4.82 19.90 8.44
C PHE A 142 -5.64 20.81 9.37
N THR A 143 -5.62 22.12 9.12
CA THR A 143 -6.40 23.11 9.88
C THR A 143 -7.91 22.95 9.68
N ASP A 144 -8.37 22.70 8.44
CA ASP A 144 -9.78 22.47 8.11
C ASP A 144 -10.33 21.22 8.81
N GLU A 145 -9.52 20.16 8.88
CA GLU A 145 -9.82 18.93 9.63
C GLU A 145 -9.68 19.10 11.15
N GLY A 146 -9.16 20.24 11.62
CA GLY A 146 -8.99 20.57 13.03
C GLY A 146 -7.83 19.84 13.70
N LEU A 147 -6.79 19.49 12.93
CA LEU A 147 -5.47 19.10 13.41
C LEU A 147 -4.58 20.35 13.49
N GLU A 148 -3.59 20.35 14.37
CA GLU A 148 -2.67 21.47 14.54
C GLU A 148 -1.31 21.13 13.92
N VAL A 149 -0.81 21.99 13.03
CA VAL A 149 0.56 21.86 12.50
C VAL A 149 1.55 22.42 13.52
N LEU A 150 2.38 21.54 14.07
CA LEU A 150 3.40 21.88 15.07
C LEU A 150 4.65 22.52 14.44
N GLY A 151 4.95 22.19 13.18
CA GLY A 151 6.05 22.80 12.44
C GLY A 151 6.54 21.97 11.27
N TRP A 152 7.49 22.56 10.53
CA TRP A 152 8.20 21.90 9.44
C TRP A 152 9.70 21.79 9.76
N ARG A 153 10.27 20.62 9.52
CA ARG A 153 11.70 20.32 9.64
C ARG A 153 12.31 20.08 8.27
N PRO A 154 13.29 20.88 7.81
CA PRO A 154 14.14 20.51 6.69
C PRO A 154 14.90 19.22 7.01
N VAL A 155 14.83 18.21 6.14
CA VAL A 155 15.56 16.95 6.38
C VAL A 155 17.05 17.17 6.08
N PRO A 156 17.97 16.89 7.02
CA PRO A 156 19.39 17.09 6.78
C PRO A 156 19.94 16.03 5.80
N PHE A 157 20.42 16.48 4.65
CA PHE A 157 21.01 15.62 3.62
C PHE A 157 22.34 16.12 3.07
N ASN A 158 23.13 15.20 2.49
CA ASN A 158 24.38 15.49 1.82
C ASN A 158 24.24 15.41 0.29
N LEU A 159 24.28 16.55 -0.40
CA LEU A 159 24.19 16.63 -1.87
C LEU A 159 25.45 16.14 -2.62
N SER A 160 26.57 15.89 -1.96
CA SER A 160 27.82 15.49 -2.65
C SER A 160 27.84 14.03 -3.12
N VAL A 161 26.91 13.21 -2.62
CA VAL A 161 26.78 11.78 -2.97
C VAL A 161 25.60 11.49 -3.93
N VAL A 162 24.94 12.53 -4.43
CA VAL A 162 23.77 12.38 -5.33
C VAL A 162 24.23 12.46 -6.78
N GLY A 163 23.96 11.40 -7.54
CA GLY A 163 24.20 11.35 -8.98
C GLY A 163 23.51 12.48 -9.74
N ARG A 164 24.09 12.87 -10.87
CA ARG A 164 23.68 14.05 -11.63
C ARG A 164 22.19 14.02 -11.98
N ASN A 165 21.72 12.94 -12.59
CA ASN A 165 20.34 12.85 -13.08
C ASN A 165 19.34 12.90 -11.91
N ALA A 166 19.64 12.21 -10.81
CA ALA A 166 18.82 12.23 -9.60
C ALA A 166 18.77 13.62 -8.95
N LYS A 167 19.88 14.37 -9.02
CA LYS A 167 19.98 15.74 -8.51
C LYS A 167 19.15 16.73 -9.35
N GLU A 168 19.10 16.55 -10.68
CA GLU A 168 18.27 17.37 -11.58
C GLU A 168 16.77 17.24 -11.24
N THR A 169 16.29 16.08 -10.78
CA THR A 169 14.88 15.84 -10.38
C THR A 169 14.65 15.78 -8.86
N MET A 170 15.62 16.18 -8.04
CA MET A 170 15.54 16.09 -6.58
C MET A 170 14.52 17.08 -6.02
N PRO A 171 13.50 16.62 -5.25
CA PRO A 171 12.52 17.50 -4.63
C PRO A 171 13.10 18.21 -3.39
N ASN A 172 12.40 19.23 -2.90
CA ASN A 172 12.63 19.73 -1.55
C ASN A 172 12.12 18.68 -0.54
N ILE A 173 12.96 18.26 0.41
CA ILE A 173 12.63 17.17 1.35
C ILE A 173 12.43 17.73 2.76
N LEU A 174 11.18 17.79 3.20
CA LEU A 174 10.80 18.31 4.50
C LEU A 174 9.94 17.30 5.25
N GLN A 175 9.95 17.39 6.58
CA GLN A 175 9.02 16.71 7.46
C GLN A 175 8.02 17.71 8.02
N ILE A 176 6.75 17.33 8.12
CA ILE A 176 5.70 18.09 8.83
C ILE A 176 5.27 17.32 10.07
N PHE A 177 5.16 18.03 11.20
CA PHE A 177 4.66 17.49 12.47
C PHE A 177 3.25 18.01 12.71
N VAL A 178 2.32 17.11 13.05
CA VAL A 178 0.89 17.44 13.18
C VAL A 178 0.32 16.78 14.43
N ARG A 179 -0.35 17.55 15.29
CA ARG A 179 -1.05 17.06 16.49
C ARG A 179 -2.50 16.69 16.18
N ILE A 180 -2.91 15.50 16.62
CA ILE A 180 -4.24 14.92 16.48
C ILE A 180 -4.93 14.94 17.84
N ALA A 181 -5.85 15.87 18.06
CA ALA A 181 -6.48 16.11 19.37
C ALA A 181 -7.87 15.44 19.56
N LYS A 182 -8.33 14.63 18.60
CA LYS A 182 -9.73 14.16 18.53
C LYS A 182 -9.92 12.64 18.66
N GLU A 183 -8.86 11.85 18.55
CA GLU A 183 -8.94 10.39 18.45
C GLU A 183 -8.01 9.76 19.50
N ASP A 184 -8.58 8.98 20.42
CA ASP A 184 -7.83 8.25 21.46
C ASP A 184 -7.33 6.88 20.95
N ASP A 185 -7.96 6.32 19.90
CA ASP A 185 -7.56 5.05 19.30
C ASP A 185 -6.46 5.26 18.25
N ALA A 186 -5.38 4.49 18.37
CA ALA A 186 -4.21 4.67 17.52
C ALA A 186 -4.45 4.25 16.06
N ASP A 187 -5.43 3.39 15.75
CA ASP A 187 -5.83 3.08 14.36
C ASP A 187 -6.79 4.16 13.80
N ASP A 188 -7.55 4.86 14.66
CA ASP A 188 -8.34 6.06 14.28
C ASP A 188 -7.41 7.24 13.93
N ILE A 189 -6.34 7.49 14.70
CA ILE A 189 -5.30 8.48 14.37
C ILE A 189 -4.70 8.22 12.99
N GLU A 190 -4.33 6.97 12.71
CA GLU A 190 -3.77 6.55 11.43
C GLU A 190 -4.78 6.68 10.26
N ARG A 191 -6.07 6.48 10.52
CA ARG A 191 -7.15 6.72 9.55
C ARG A 191 -7.33 8.21 9.27
N GLU A 192 -7.28 9.07 10.27
CA GLU A 192 -7.41 10.52 10.11
C GLU A 192 -6.23 11.10 9.30
N LEU A 193 -5.01 10.63 9.57
CA LEU A 193 -3.82 10.96 8.77
C LEU A 193 -3.94 10.46 7.32
N TYR A 194 -4.46 9.25 7.09
CA TYR A 194 -4.76 8.75 5.74
C TYR A 194 -5.78 9.64 5.01
N ILE A 195 -6.88 10.02 5.67
CA ILE A 195 -7.91 10.91 5.11
C ILE A 195 -7.31 12.28 4.77
N CYS A 196 -6.56 12.89 5.69
CA CYS A 196 -5.86 14.16 5.45
C CYS A 196 -4.99 14.10 4.20
N ARG A 197 -4.23 13.01 4.00
CA ARG A 197 -3.43 12.84 2.77
C ARG A 197 -4.29 12.75 1.52
N LYS A 198 -5.39 11.99 1.52
CA LYS A 198 -6.32 11.90 0.38
C LYS A 198 -6.99 13.25 0.07
N LEU A 199 -7.31 14.03 1.09
CA LEU A 199 -7.86 15.39 0.95
C LEU A 199 -6.83 16.37 0.39
N ILE A 200 -5.57 16.31 0.83
CA ILE A 200 -4.47 17.10 0.25
C ILE A 200 -4.29 16.75 -1.23
N GLU A 201 -4.12 15.46 -1.57
CA GLU A 201 -4.01 14.96 -2.96
C GLU A 201 -5.15 15.47 -3.86
N ARG A 202 -6.37 15.57 -3.31
CA ARG A 202 -7.55 16.09 -4.01
C ARG A 202 -7.57 17.62 -4.12
N ALA A 203 -7.20 18.33 -3.06
CA ALA A 203 -7.21 19.79 -3.00
C ALA A 203 -6.14 20.42 -3.89
N THR A 204 -4.97 19.79 -4.02
CA THR A 204 -3.86 20.30 -4.83
C THR A 204 -3.92 19.87 -6.30
N LYS A 205 -4.79 18.92 -6.68
CA LYS A 205 -4.82 18.27 -8.01
C LYS A 205 -4.80 19.20 -9.23
N SER A 206 -5.30 20.44 -9.12
CA SER A 206 -5.32 21.43 -10.20
C SER A 206 -4.16 22.44 -10.17
N ALA A 207 -3.25 22.35 -9.19
CA ALA A 207 -2.06 23.18 -9.13
C ALA A 207 -1.02 22.74 -10.18
N SER A 208 -0.25 23.68 -10.74
CA SER A 208 0.80 23.38 -11.71
C SER A 208 1.93 22.50 -11.14
N TRP A 209 2.14 22.56 -9.83
CA TRP A 209 3.14 21.80 -9.08
C TRP A 209 2.61 20.51 -8.44
N ALA A 210 1.35 20.13 -8.72
CA ALA A 210 0.69 19.01 -8.04
C ALA A 210 1.47 17.68 -8.15
N ASP A 211 2.07 17.40 -9.30
CA ASP A 211 2.86 16.19 -9.56
C ASP A 211 4.23 16.16 -8.82
N GLU A 212 4.66 17.29 -8.22
CA GLU A 212 5.87 17.38 -7.38
C GLU A 212 5.58 17.20 -5.88
N LEU A 213 4.34 17.42 -5.42
CA LEU A 213 3.93 17.19 -4.03
C LEU A 213 3.68 15.69 -3.80
N TYR A 214 4.52 15.04 -2.99
CA TYR A 214 4.37 13.62 -2.69
C TYR A 214 4.70 13.29 -1.23
N PHE A 215 3.73 12.74 -0.50
CA PHE A 215 3.95 12.16 0.82
C PHE A 215 4.54 10.76 0.67
N CYS A 216 5.79 10.58 1.11
CA CYS A 216 6.42 9.28 1.26
C CYS A 216 5.69 8.48 2.35
N SER A 217 5.51 9.09 3.52
CA SER A 217 4.70 8.60 4.64
C SER A 217 3.92 9.76 5.26
N LEU A 218 2.80 9.45 5.91
CA LEU A 218 2.12 10.32 6.87
C LEU A 218 1.46 9.40 7.92
N SER A 219 2.07 9.29 9.09
CA SER A 219 1.73 8.30 10.12
C SER A 219 2.21 8.76 11.50
N SER A 220 1.60 8.26 12.57
CA SER A 220 2.09 8.36 13.96
C SER A 220 3.01 7.17 14.35
N ARG A 221 3.12 6.17 13.48
CA ARG A 221 3.88 4.93 13.71
C ARG A 221 5.11 4.80 12.81
N THR A 222 4.96 5.01 11.50
CA THR A 222 6.00 4.70 10.51
C THR A 222 6.53 5.92 9.77
N ILE A 223 7.79 5.87 9.34
CA ILE A 223 8.40 6.88 8.49
C ILE A 223 9.26 6.23 7.39
N ILE A 224 9.34 6.87 6.23
CA ILE A 224 10.03 6.33 5.05
C ILE A 224 11.07 7.31 4.52
N TYR A 225 12.34 6.93 4.58
CA TYR A 225 13.45 7.65 3.96
C TYR A 225 13.83 6.95 2.65
N LYS A 226 13.53 7.58 1.51
CA LYS A 226 13.80 7.02 0.17
C LYS A 226 14.25 8.07 -0.83
N GLY A 227 14.80 7.64 -1.96
CA GLY A 227 15.20 8.53 -3.05
C GLY A 227 15.79 7.81 -4.26
N MET A 228 16.13 8.56 -5.31
CA MET A 228 16.76 8.03 -6.54
C MET A 228 18.26 7.84 -6.35
N LEU A 229 18.59 6.93 -5.45
CA LEU A 229 19.92 6.71 -4.92
C LEU A 229 20.33 5.24 -5.08
N ARG A 230 21.64 5.00 -5.12
CA ARG A 230 22.21 3.66 -4.95
C ARG A 230 22.03 3.21 -3.49
N SER A 231 22.00 1.91 -3.23
CA SER A 231 21.80 1.33 -1.90
C SER A 231 22.80 1.87 -0.88
N GLU A 232 24.09 1.82 -1.21
CA GLU A 232 25.18 2.28 -0.34
C GLU A 232 25.17 3.80 -0.10
N VAL A 233 24.44 4.56 -0.93
CA VAL A 233 24.33 6.02 -0.86
C VAL A 233 23.21 6.45 0.10
N LEU A 234 22.16 5.66 0.33
CA LEU A 234 20.98 6.08 1.11
C LEU A 234 21.34 6.65 2.49
N GLY A 235 22.12 5.90 3.27
CA GLY A 235 22.60 6.35 4.59
C GLY A 235 23.71 7.40 4.54
N GLN A 236 24.32 7.64 3.38
CA GLN A 236 25.28 8.73 3.17
C GLN A 236 24.60 10.05 2.82
N PHE A 237 23.48 9.96 2.08
CA PHE A 237 22.63 11.07 1.70
C PHE A 237 21.83 11.58 2.91
N TYR A 238 21.00 10.74 3.53
CA TYR A 238 20.20 11.15 4.69
C TYR A 238 21.04 11.11 5.97
N LEU A 239 21.36 12.28 6.52
CA LEU A 239 22.23 12.39 7.70
C LEU A 239 21.54 11.87 8.97
N ASP A 240 20.22 11.92 9.03
CA ASP A 240 19.41 11.32 10.10
C ASP A 240 19.70 9.82 10.26
N LEU A 241 19.90 9.09 9.16
CA LEU A 241 20.17 7.64 9.16
C LEU A 241 21.57 7.26 9.69
N LYS A 242 22.43 8.25 9.98
CA LYS A 242 23.73 8.09 10.64
C LYS A 242 23.73 8.55 12.10
N ASN A 243 22.63 9.12 12.58
CA ASN A 243 22.51 9.62 13.95
C ASN A 243 22.09 8.47 14.89
N GLU A 244 22.81 8.26 15.99
CA GLU A 244 22.51 7.21 16.98
C GLU A 244 21.17 7.44 17.72
N LEU A 245 20.60 8.65 17.65
CA LEU A 245 19.22 8.93 18.08
C LEU A 245 18.16 8.32 17.14
N TYR A 246 18.53 7.93 15.91
CA TYR A 246 17.63 7.22 15.01
C TYR A 246 17.51 5.75 15.44
N LYS A 247 16.60 5.48 16.36
CA LYS A 247 16.33 4.14 16.87
C LYS A 247 15.00 3.63 16.33
N SER A 248 14.94 2.34 16.02
CA SER A 248 13.69 1.69 15.61
C SER A 248 13.65 0.22 16.00
N PRO A 249 12.47 -0.36 16.31
CA PRO A 249 12.37 -1.79 16.62
C PRO A 249 12.32 -2.65 15.34
N PHE A 250 11.97 -2.07 14.20
CA PHE A 250 12.01 -2.74 12.90
C PHE A 250 12.50 -1.79 11.79
N ALA A 251 12.95 -2.37 10.68
CA ALA A 251 13.15 -1.64 9.43
C ALA A 251 12.90 -2.54 8.22
N ILE A 252 12.19 -2.02 7.21
CA ILE A 252 12.06 -2.62 5.86
C ILE A 252 12.97 -1.84 4.92
N TYR A 253 13.78 -2.52 4.11
CA TYR A 253 14.65 -1.89 3.11
C TYR A 253 14.33 -2.40 1.70
N HIS A 254 14.51 -1.53 0.71
CA HIS A 254 14.27 -1.86 -0.70
C HIS A 254 15.30 -1.18 -1.62
N ARG A 255 15.80 -1.94 -2.59
CA ARG A 255 16.59 -1.48 -3.74
C ARG A 255 15.85 -1.84 -5.03
N ARG A 256 15.44 -0.80 -5.76
CA ARG A 256 14.69 -0.91 -7.02
C ARG A 256 15.62 -1.11 -8.22
N PHE A 257 15.11 -1.84 -9.20
CA PHE A 257 15.63 -1.92 -10.57
C PHE A 257 14.51 -1.50 -11.51
N SER A 258 14.81 -0.66 -12.50
CA SER A 258 13.84 -0.13 -13.46
C SER A 258 14.36 -0.23 -14.89
N THR A 259 13.43 -0.31 -15.83
CA THR A 259 13.68 -0.17 -17.26
C THR A 259 13.58 1.29 -17.74
N ASN A 260 13.28 2.24 -16.84
CA ASN A 260 13.21 3.67 -17.11
C ASN A 260 14.50 4.39 -16.72
N THR A 261 15.09 5.17 -17.63
CA THR A 261 16.35 5.90 -17.42
C THR A 261 16.20 7.27 -16.74
N SER A 262 14.97 7.80 -16.65
CA SER A 262 14.68 9.12 -16.06
C SER A 262 14.25 8.99 -14.59
N PRO A 263 15.01 9.53 -13.63
CA PRO A 263 14.75 9.30 -12.21
C PRO A 263 13.53 10.09 -11.69
N ARG A 264 12.56 9.39 -11.09
CA ARG A 264 11.38 9.98 -10.44
C ARG A 264 11.30 9.57 -8.97
N TRP A 265 11.70 10.48 -8.07
CA TRP A 265 11.81 10.26 -6.62
C TRP A 265 10.61 9.57 -5.95
N PRO A 266 9.34 9.87 -6.29
CA PRO A 266 8.18 9.15 -5.77
C PRO A 266 8.15 7.63 -6.03
N LEU A 267 8.80 7.14 -7.10
CA LEU A 267 8.79 5.73 -7.51
C LEU A 267 9.81 4.86 -6.75
N ALA A 268 10.73 5.46 -5.99
CA ALA A 268 11.55 4.71 -5.05
C ALA A 268 10.65 3.98 -4.03
N GLN A 269 11.14 2.90 -3.44
CA GLN A 269 10.44 2.11 -2.43
C GLN A 269 11.26 2.06 -1.13
N PRO A 270 10.66 1.75 0.05
CA PRO A 270 9.27 1.36 0.28
C PRO A 270 8.17 2.37 -0.11
N MET A 271 6.97 1.85 -0.30
CA MET A 271 5.70 2.58 -0.30
C MET A 271 5.14 2.62 1.14
N ARG A 272 3.89 3.06 1.36
CA ARG A 272 3.39 3.49 2.69
C ARG A 272 3.21 2.31 3.64
N LEU A 273 2.87 1.15 3.09
CA LEU A 273 2.72 -0.13 3.77
C LEU A 273 3.70 -1.17 3.19
N LEU A 274 4.00 -1.11 1.88
CA LEU A 274 4.67 -2.20 1.15
C LEU A 274 6.09 -1.88 0.63
N GLY A 275 6.98 -2.88 0.68
CA GLY A 275 8.12 -3.02 -0.23
C GLY A 275 7.91 -4.21 -1.17
N HIS A 276 7.87 -3.97 -2.48
CA HIS A 276 7.54 -4.97 -3.50
C HIS A 276 8.74 -5.27 -4.41
N ASN A 277 9.19 -6.52 -4.40
CA ASN A 277 10.12 -7.07 -5.39
C ASN A 277 9.33 -7.98 -6.33
N GLY A 278 8.97 -7.49 -7.51
CA GLY A 278 8.04 -8.18 -8.38
C GLY A 278 7.52 -7.34 -9.54
N GLU A 279 6.43 -7.83 -10.15
CA GLU A 279 5.65 -7.18 -11.21
C GLU A 279 4.22 -7.74 -11.17
N ILE A 280 3.21 -6.88 -10.95
CA ILE A 280 1.79 -7.31 -10.93
C ILE A 280 1.23 -7.33 -12.35
N ASN A 281 1.18 -8.51 -12.97
CA ASN A 281 0.77 -8.66 -14.36
C ASN A 281 -0.77 -8.58 -14.59
N THR A 282 -1.58 -8.64 -13.51
CA THR A 282 -3.05 -8.42 -13.59
C THR A 282 -3.49 -6.97 -13.35
N ILE A 283 -2.55 -6.05 -13.09
CA ILE A 283 -2.79 -4.66 -12.66
C ILE A 283 -3.88 -3.91 -13.44
N GLN A 284 -3.94 -4.05 -14.75
CA GLN A 284 -4.98 -3.44 -15.59
C GLN A 284 -6.40 -3.89 -15.23
N GLY A 285 -6.57 -5.17 -14.93
CA GLY A 285 -7.84 -5.73 -14.44
C GLY A 285 -8.14 -5.22 -13.03
N ASN A 286 -7.16 -5.27 -12.14
CA ASN A 286 -7.29 -4.89 -10.74
C ASN A 286 -7.70 -3.41 -10.60
N LEU A 287 -7.09 -2.51 -11.37
CA LEU A 287 -7.46 -1.08 -11.41
C LEU A 287 -8.91 -0.87 -11.85
N ASN A 288 -9.35 -1.59 -12.90
CA ASN A 288 -10.73 -1.49 -13.39
C ASN A 288 -11.73 -2.03 -12.36
N TRP A 289 -11.41 -3.14 -11.68
CA TRP A 289 -12.25 -3.71 -10.64
C TRP A 289 -12.30 -2.85 -9.38
N MET A 290 -11.17 -2.32 -8.89
CA MET A 290 -11.14 -1.34 -7.79
C MET A 290 -11.95 -0.08 -8.12
N ARG A 291 -11.83 0.46 -9.34
CA ARG A 291 -12.66 1.57 -9.83
C ARG A 291 -14.15 1.20 -9.85
N SER A 292 -14.51 -0.05 -10.16
CA SER A 292 -15.92 -0.49 -10.12
C SER A 292 -16.49 -0.54 -8.69
N ARG A 293 -15.64 -0.82 -7.68
CA ARG A 293 -15.99 -0.86 -6.25
C ARG A 293 -16.10 0.53 -5.62
N GLU A 294 -15.51 1.57 -6.22
CA GLU A 294 -15.52 2.94 -5.67
C GLU A 294 -16.93 3.41 -5.27
N ALA A 295 -17.93 3.16 -6.11
CA ALA A 295 -19.30 3.62 -5.89
C ALA A 295 -20.07 2.85 -4.79
N THR A 296 -19.60 1.68 -4.36
CA THR A 296 -20.33 0.76 -3.46
C THR A 296 -19.59 0.44 -2.16
N ILE A 297 -18.29 0.71 -2.06
CA ILE A 297 -17.53 0.55 -0.82
C ILE A 297 -18.09 1.49 0.26
N GLN A 298 -18.44 0.89 1.39
CA GLN A 298 -18.89 1.54 2.62
C GLN A 298 -18.27 0.78 3.81
N SER A 299 -17.90 1.49 4.87
CA SER A 299 -17.51 0.85 6.14
C SER A 299 -17.76 1.79 7.32
N PRO A 300 -18.34 1.33 8.45
CA PRO A 300 -18.60 2.17 9.61
C PRO A 300 -17.38 2.95 10.12
N VAL A 301 -16.17 2.39 9.97
CA VAL A 301 -14.90 3.03 10.39
C VAL A 301 -14.61 4.33 9.65
N TRP A 302 -15.21 4.55 8.48
CA TRP A 302 -15.06 5.76 7.68
C TRP A 302 -16.04 6.87 8.04
N ARG A 303 -17.02 6.61 8.92
CA ARG A 303 -17.95 7.62 9.46
C ARG A 303 -18.67 8.46 8.38
N GLY A 304 -18.87 7.91 7.17
CA GLY A 304 -19.50 8.58 6.02
C GLY A 304 -18.54 9.30 5.04
N ARG A 305 -17.23 9.23 5.28
CA ARG A 305 -16.17 9.91 4.50
C ARG A 305 -15.67 9.12 3.28
N GLU A 306 -16.30 8.00 2.90
CA GLU A 306 -15.80 7.11 1.84
C GLU A 306 -15.62 7.79 0.47
N ASN A 307 -16.35 8.88 0.20
CA ASN A 307 -16.21 9.67 -1.01
C ASN A 307 -14.89 10.47 -1.08
N GLU A 308 -14.23 10.73 0.05
CA GLU A 308 -12.98 11.50 0.16
C GLU A 308 -11.75 10.64 -0.15
N LEU A 309 -11.88 9.33 0.06
CA LEU A 309 -10.83 8.33 -0.15
C LEU A 309 -10.57 8.01 -1.64
N ARG A 310 -11.45 8.47 -2.54
CA ARG A 310 -11.37 8.18 -3.98
C ARG A 310 -10.40 9.13 -4.71
N PRO A 311 -9.72 8.68 -5.78
CA PRO A 311 -9.75 7.32 -6.33
C PRO A 311 -8.89 6.35 -5.50
N PHE A 312 -9.23 5.06 -5.57
CA PHE A 312 -8.51 4.00 -4.85
C PHE A 312 -7.24 3.51 -5.55
N GLY A 313 -7.02 3.92 -6.80
CA GLY A 313 -5.80 3.68 -7.55
C GLY A 313 -5.61 4.75 -8.64
N ASP A 314 -4.37 4.89 -9.10
CA ASP A 314 -3.99 5.83 -10.14
C ASP A 314 -3.32 5.08 -11.31
N PRO A 315 -3.92 5.09 -12.52
CA PRO A 315 -3.29 4.54 -13.73
C PRO A 315 -1.88 5.07 -14.05
N LYS A 316 -1.52 6.26 -13.55
CA LYS A 316 -0.18 6.86 -13.75
C LYS A 316 0.86 6.40 -12.73
N ALA A 317 0.43 5.72 -11.66
CA ALA A 317 1.31 5.20 -10.63
C ALA A 317 1.76 3.77 -10.97
N SER A 318 2.91 3.34 -10.46
CA SER A 318 3.41 1.98 -10.70
C SER A 318 2.46 0.91 -10.14
N ASP A 319 2.61 -0.31 -10.62
CA ASP A 319 1.91 -1.51 -10.13
C ASP A 319 1.98 -1.64 -8.60
N SER A 320 3.16 -1.35 -8.05
CA SER A 320 3.56 -1.44 -6.66
C SER A 320 2.90 -0.36 -5.82
N ALA A 321 2.80 0.87 -6.36
CA ALA A 321 2.10 1.98 -5.70
C ALA A 321 0.58 1.77 -5.66
N ASN A 322 0.03 1.12 -6.68
CA ASN A 322 -1.39 0.76 -6.73
C ASN A 322 -1.73 -0.40 -5.79
N LEU A 323 -0.85 -1.41 -5.70
CA LEU A 323 -0.98 -2.49 -4.72
C LEU A 323 -0.88 -1.97 -3.28
N ASP A 324 0.06 -1.04 -3.01
CA ASP A 324 0.19 -0.35 -1.73
C ASP A 324 -1.08 0.44 -1.39
N SER A 325 -1.64 1.18 -2.34
CA SER A 325 -2.90 1.94 -2.15
C SER A 325 -4.10 1.04 -1.85
N ALA A 326 -4.21 -0.11 -2.52
CA ALA A 326 -5.27 -1.09 -2.27
C ALA A 326 -5.09 -1.77 -0.90
N ALA A 327 -3.86 -2.11 -0.52
CA ALA A 327 -3.54 -2.72 0.77
C ALA A 327 -3.76 -1.75 1.94
N GLU A 328 -3.36 -0.49 1.78
CA GLU A 328 -3.61 0.58 2.75
C GLU A 328 -5.11 0.85 2.91
N LEU A 329 -5.89 0.89 1.82
CA LEU A 329 -7.36 1.01 1.92
C LEU A 329 -7.97 -0.15 2.73
N LEU A 330 -7.52 -1.39 2.53
CA LEU A 330 -7.99 -2.55 3.29
C LEU A 330 -7.60 -2.46 4.77
N LEU A 331 -6.34 -2.12 5.06
CA LEU A 331 -5.79 -1.94 6.40
C LEU A 331 -6.57 -0.87 7.17
N ARG A 332 -6.66 0.34 6.61
CA ARG A 332 -7.38 1.47 7.20
C ARG A 332 -8.90 1.25 7.24
N SER A 333 -9.45 0.30 6.46
CA SER A 333 -10.83 -0.19 6.61
C SER A 333 -11.03 -1.18 7.77
N GLY A 334 -10.01 -1.44 8.61
CA GLY A 334 -10.09 -2.28 9.80
C GLY A 334 -9.63 -3.73 9.63
N ARG A 335 -8.77 -4.02 8.67
CA ARG A 335 -8.16 -5.36 8.47
C ARG A 335 -6.72 -5.38 8.96
N SER A 336 -6.21 -6.56 9.32
CA SER A 336 -4.78 -6.72 9.61
C SER A 336 -3.93 -6.70 8.32
N PRO A 337 -2.62 -6.40 8.39
CA PRO A 337 -1.73 -6.50 7.23
C PRO A 337 -1.76 -7.90 6.59
N ALA A 338 -1.77 -8.96 7.42
CA ALA A 338 -1.83 -10.34 6.97
C ALA A 338 -3.15 -10.65 6.23
N GLU A 339 -4.30 -10.18 6.73
CA GLU A 339 -5.59 -10.35 6.04
C GLU A 339 -5.60 -9.60 4.71
N ALA A 340 -5.13 -8.35 4.67
CA ALA A 340 -5.06 -7.57 3.43
C ALA A 340 -4.18 -8.25 2.36
N MET A 341 -3.03 -8.80 2.76
CA MET A 341 -2.17 -9.57 1.87
C MET A 341 -2.80 -10.89 1.43
N MET A 342 -3.49 -11.62 2.32
CA MET A 342 -4.22 -12.84 1.96
C MET A 342 -5.40 -12.57 1.02
N MET A 343 -6.03 -11.39 1.07
CA MET A 343 -7.08 -10.98 0.14
C MET A 343 -6.55 -10.57 -1.23
N LEU A 344 -5.47 -9.77 -1.27
CA LEU A 344 -4.93 -9.23 -2.53
C LEU A 344 -4.06 -10.24 -3.27
N VAL A 345 -3.24 -11.02 -2.55
CA VAL A 345 -2.31 -12.02 -3.10
C VAL A 345 -2.58 -13.38 -2.45
N PRO A 346 -3.74 -14.01 -2.77
CA PRO A 346 -4.13 -15.29 -2.18
C PRO A 346 -3.26 -16.46 -2.64
N GLU A 347 -3.06 -17.45 -1.78
CA GLU A 347 -2.29 -18.65 -2.14
C GLU A 347 -3.04 -19.57 -3.12
N ALA A 348 -2.32 -20.50 -3.74
CA ALA A 348 -2.93 -21.60 -4.50
C ALA A 348 -3.53 -22.68 -3.57
N TYR A 349 -4.63 -22.36 -2.87
CA TYR A 349 -5.22 -23.19 -1.82
C TYR A 349 -5.93 -24.47 -2.32
N LYS A 350 -6.28 -24.54 -3.61
CA LYS A 350 -7.03 -25.69 -4.17
C LYS A 350 -6.17 -26.94 -4.22
N ASN A 351 -6.76 -28.06 -3.79
CA ASN A 351 -6.10 -29.37 -3.68
C ASN A 351 -4.86 -29.37 -2.75
N HIS A 352 -4.71 -28.38 -1.87
CA HIS A 352 -3.57 -28.28 -0.96
C HIS A 352 -3.73 -29.25 0.23
N PRO A 353 -2.95 -30.35 0.34
CA PRO A 353 -3.24 -31.41 1.30
C PRO A 353 -3.22 -30.96 2.77
N THR A 354 -2.26 -30.11 3.15
CA THR A 354 -2.17 -29.57 4.51
C THR A 354 -3.38 -28.73 4.89
N LEU A 355 -3.86 -27.84 4.00
CA LEU A 355 -5.04 -27.02 4.29
C LEU A 355 -6.29 -27.89 4.37
N SER A 356 -6.52 -28.78 3.39
CA SER A 356 -7.70 -29.65 3.33
C SER A 356 -7.84 -30.59 4.53
N VAL A 357 -6.74 -30.98 5.19
CA VAL A 357 -6.74 -31.90 6.33
C VAL A 357 -6.61 -31.21 7.68
N LYS A 358 -5.83 -30.12 7.78
CA LYS A 358 -5.48 -29.49 9.07
C LYS A 358 -6.06 -28.09 9.28
N TYR A 359 -6.37 -27.36 8.21
CA TYR A 359 -6.78 -25.96 8.25
C TYR A 359 -7.91 -25.66 7.25
N PRO A 360 -9.05 -26.40 7.27
CA PRO A 360 -10.16 -26.17 6.35
C PRO A 360 -10.71 -24.74 6.42
N GLU A 361 -10.62 -24.08 7.57
CA GLU A 361 -10.98 -22.67 7.77
C GLU A 361 -10.26 -21.73 6.79
N VAL A 362 -9.01 -22.05 6.43
CA VAL A 362 -8.21 -21.27 5.46
C VAL A 362 -8.76 -21.42 4.04
N ILE A 363 -9.29 -22.60 3.68
CA ILE A 363 -9.96 -22.81 2.39
C ILE A 363 -11.26 -22.02 2.34
N ASP A 364 -12.03 -22.01 3.44
CA ASP A 364 -13.27 -21.24 3.55
C ASP A 364 -13.01 -19.73 3.43
N PHE A 365 -11.95 -19.20 4.06
CA PHE A 365 -11.50 -17.81 3.88
C PHE A 365 -11.27 -17.49 2.39
N TYR A 366 -10.53 -18.35 1.66
CA TYR A 366 -10.18 -18.08 0.27
C TYR A 366 -11.35 -18.27 -0.70
N GLU A 367 -12.24 -19.26 -0.53
CA GLU A 367 -13.45 -19.36 -1.35
C GLU A 367 -14.42 -18.20 -1.08
N TYR A 368 -14.49 -17.68 0.16
CA TYR A 368 -15.26 -16.48 0.48
C TYR A 368 -14.74 -15.23 -0.25
N TYR A 369 -13.44 -14.98 -0.19
CA TYR A 369 -12.85 -13.77 -0.79
C TYR A 369 -12.65 -13.85 -2.31
N LYS A 370 -12.50 -15.04 -2.91
CA LYS A 370 -12.33 -15.25 -4.36
C LYS A 370 -13.45 -14.65 -5.22
N GLY A 371 -14.67 -14.51 -4.69
CA GLY A 371 -15.79 -13.86 -5.38
C GLY A 371 -15.86 -12.34 -5.20
N GLN A 372 -15.02 -11.77 -4.32
CA GLN A 372 -15.11 -10.38 -3.85
C GLN A 372 -13.87 -9.55 -4.21
N MET A 373 -12.68 -10.17 -4.19
CA MET A 373 -11.40 -9.58 -4.57
C MET A 373 -10.68 -10.52 -5.56
N GLU A 374 -10.35 -10.00 -6.73
CA GLU A 374 -9.46 -10.66 -7.68
C GLU A 374 -8.01 -10.65 -7.20
N ALA A 375 -7.23 -11.66 -7.61
CA ALA A 375 -5.82 -11.74 -7.27
C ALA A 375 -5.00 -10.68 -8.03
N TRP A 376 -4.20 -9.93 -7.28
CA TRP A 376 -3.10 -9.13 -7.77
C TRP A 376 -1.91 -10.06 -8.04
N ASP A 377 -2.00 -10.76 -9.18
CA ASP A 377 -1.13 -11.87 -9.56
C ASP A 377 0.08 -11.39 -10.37
N GLY A 378 1.10 -12.24 -10.43
CA GLY A 378 2.43 -11.91 -10.94
C GLY A 378 3.54 -12.27 -9.93
N PRO A 379 4.82 -12.25 -10.34
CA PRO A 379 5.92 -12.51 -9.42
C PRO A 379 5.94 -11.46 -8.32
N ALA A 380 5.91 -11.85 -7.04
CA ALA A 380 5.94 -10.90 -5.94
C ALA A 380 6.60 -11.49 -4.69
N LEU A 381 7.56 -10.75 -4.14
CA LEU A 381 7.89 -10.75 -2.72
C LEU A 381 7.45 -9.41 -2.14
N LEU A 382 6.50 -9.46 -1.22
CA LEU A 382 5.96 -8.30 -0.51
C LEU A 382 6.48 -8.31 0.92
N LEU A 383 7.07 -7.20 1.33
CA LEU A 383 7.43 -6.89 2.72
C LEU A 383 6.43 -5.83 3.18
N PHE A 384 5.86 -5.96 4.38
CA PHE A 384 4.79 -5.08 4.83
C PHE A 384 4.90 -4.72 6.31
N SER A 385 4.50 -3.50 6.69
CA SER A 385 4.33 -3.12 8.10
C SER A 385 3.34 -1.98 8.32
N ASP A 386 2.50 -2.12 9.36
CA ASP A 386 1.63 -1.08 9.93
C ASP A 386 2.25 -0.40 11.17
N GLY A 387 3.53 -0.67 11.45
CA GLY A 387 4.25 -0.23 12.64
C GLY A 387 4.06 -1.09 13.89
N ARG A 388 3.11 -2.04 13.90
CA ARG A 388 2.86 -2.99 15.00
C ARG A 388 3.20 -4.42 14.60
N THR A 389 2.91 -4.79 13.36
CA THR A 389 3.31 -6.03 12.71
C THR A 389 4.28 -5.70 11.57
N VAL A 390 5.34 -6.50 11.41
CA VAL A 390 6.18 -6.51 10.20
C VAL A 390 6.19 -7.92 9.62
N GLY A 391 6.04 -8.06 8.30
CA GLY A 391 5.87 -9.37 7.68
C GLY A 391 6.36 -9.43 6.24
N ALA A 392 6.34 -10.66 5.72
CA ALA A 392 6.68 -10.94 4.34
C ALA A 392 5.76 -12.02 3.76
N CYS A 393 5.32 -11.87 2.51
CA CYS A 393 4.65 -12.93 1.76
C CYS A 393 5.16 -13.05 0.32
N LEU A 394 4.99 -14.24 -0.24
CA LEU A 394 5.23 -14.52 -1.66
C LEU A 394 3.94 -14.64 -2.45
N ASP A 395 4.03 -14.34 -3.74
CA ASP A 395 3.03 -14.70 -4.73
C ASP A 395 2.70 -16.20 -4.70
N ARG A 396 1.50 -16.53 -5.19
CA ARG A 396 0.93 -17.88 -5.20
C ARG A 396 1.81 -18.97 -5.85
N ASN A 397 2.78 -18.60 -6.67
CA ASN A 397 3.70 -19.48 -7.40
C ASN A 397 5.15 -19.42 -6.84
N GLY A 398 5.44 -18.48 -5.93
CA GLY A 398 6.74 -18.34 -5.27
C GLY A 398 7.86 -17.93 -6.22
N LEU A 399 7.58 -16.97 -7.12
CA LEU A 399 8.46 -16.62 -8.25
C LEU A 399 9.60 -15.67 -7.84
N ARG A 400 9.68 -15.29 -6.56
CA ARG A 400 10.74 -14.44 -5.99
C ARG A 400 11.36 -15.12 -4.77
N PRO A 401 12.68 -14.99 -4.56
CA PRO A 401 13.35 -15.63 -3.44
C PRO A 401 13.08 -14.87 -2.14
N ALA A 402 12.72 -15.57 -1.08
CA ALA A 402 12.64 -15.02 0.28
C ALA A 402 13.23 -16.02 1.29
N ARG A 403 14.20 -15.56 2.08
CA ARG A 403 14.90 -16.32 3.12
C ARG A 403 14.70 -15.63 4.45
N TYR A 404 14.55 -16.39 5.52
CA TYR A 404 14.38 -15.85 6.86
C TYR A 404 15.22 -16.59 7.88
N TRP A 405 15.59 -15.90 8.95
CA TRP A 405 16.27 -16.50 10.09
C TRP A 405 15.99 -15.72 11.37
N LYS A 406 16.07 -16.43 12.51
CA LYS A 406 15.95 -15.88 13.86
C LYS A 406 17.24 -16.14 14.63
N THR A 407 17.68 -15.17 15.43
CA THR A 407 18.84 -15.31 16.30
C THR A 407 18.46 -15.49 17.78
N SER A 408 19.39 -16.03 18.56
CA SER A 408 19.26 -16.25 20.01
C SER A 408 19.17 -14.95 20.81
N ASP A 409 19.66 -13.83 20.26
CA ASP A 409 19.54 -12.48 20.83
C ASP A 409 18.29 -11.73 20.36
N GLY A 410 17.30 -12.43 19.81
CA GLY A 410 15.95 -11.91 19.65
C GLY A 410 15.71 -11.11 18.36
N PHE A 411 16.55 -11.25 17.33
CA PHE A 411 16.31 -10.61 16.04
C PHE A 411 15.71 -11.60 15.03
N VAL A 412 14.84 -11.08 14.16
CA VAL A 412 14.32 -11.78 12.97
C VAL A 412 14.67 -10.97 11.74
N TYR A 413 15.11 -11.71 10.72
CA TYR A 413 15.53 -11.15 9.44
C TYR A 413 14.76 -11.85 8.32
N VAL A 414 14.31 -11.09 7.33
CA VAL A 414 13.84 -11.60 6.04
C VAL A 414 14.60 -10.88 4.94
N ALA A 415 15.11 -11.60 3.94
CA ALA A 415 15.83 -11.01 2.83
C ALA A 415 15.64 -11.82 1.54
N SER A 416 15.78 -11.15 0.39
CA SER A 416 15.79 -11.81 -0.92
C SER A 416 17.02 -12.70 -1.16
N GLU A 417 18.09 -12.53 -0.40
CA GLU A 417 19.31 -13.37 -0.44
C GLU A 417 19.80 -13.75 0.98
N VAL A 418 20.75 -14.69 1.06
CA VAL A 418 21.48 -15.01 2.29
C VAL A 418 22.83 -14.30 2.31
N GLY A 419 23.40 -14.06 3.50
CA GLY A 419 24.72 -13.43 3.64
C GLY A 419 24.71 -11.89 3.53
N VAL A 420 23.53 -11.27 3.58
CA VAL A 420 23.35 -9.82 3.44
C VAL A 420 23.70 -9.03 4.71
N ILE A 421 23.85 -9.71 5.85
CA ILE A 421 24.25 -9.12 7.13
C ILE A 421 25.39 -9.97 7.70
N PRO A 422 26.54 -9.37 8.08
CA PRO A 422 27.59 -10.08 8.80
C PRO A 422 27.08 -10.52 10.17
N MET A 423 27.02 -11.83 10.42
CA MET A 423 26.52 -12.34 11.69
C MET A 423 27.24 -13.61 12.12
N ASP A 424 27.23 -13.86 13.43
CA ASP A 424 27.70 -15.10 14.04
C ASP A 424 26.68 -16.22 13.79
N GLU A 425 27.03 -17.20 12.95
CA GLU A 425 26.14 -18.33 12.64
C GLU A 425 25.79 -19.17 13.88
N SER A 426 26.60 -19.15 14.95
CA SER A 426 26.29 -19.88 16.19
C SER A 426 25.08 -19.31 16.94
N LYS A 427 24.69 -18.05 16.66
CA LYS A 427 23.47 -17.43 17.19
C LYS A 427 22.20 -17.82 16.43
N VAL A 428 22.28 -18.44 15.26
CA VAL A 428 21.10 -18.69 14.41
C VAL A 428 20.30 -19.88 14.94
N VAL A 429 19.14 -19.60 15.55
CA VAL A 429 18.26 -20.61 16.17
C VAL A 429 17.16 -21.13 15.24
N MET A 430 16.88 -20.42 14.14
CA MET A 430 15.92 -20.82 13.10
C MET A 430 16.38 -20.27 11.76
N LYS A 431 16.24 -21.04 10.68
CA LYS A 431 16.58 -20.63 9.31
C LYS A 431 15.63 -21.31 8.33
N GLY A 432 15.02 -20.53 7.43
CA GLY A 432 13.97 -21.01 6.53
C GLY A 432 13.89 -20.24 5.22
N ARG A 433 12.86 -20.56 4.43
CA ARG A 433 12.50 -19.86 3.18
C ARG A 433 10.99 -19.82 3.05
N LEU A 434 10.44 -18.76 2.47
CA LEU A 434 9.06 -18.79 2.02
C LEU A 434 8.98 -19.59 0.71
N GLY A 435 7.92 -20.40 0.59
CA GLY A 435 7.51 -21.06 -0.65
C GLY A 435 6.32 -20.37 -1.31
N PRO A 436 5.76 -20.96 -2.37
CA PRO A 436 4.59 -20.43 -3.07
C PRO A 436 3.43 -20.10 -2.13
N GLY A 437 2.95 -18.85 -2.20
CA GLY A 437 1.88 -18.32 -1.36
C GLY A 437 2.16 -18.25 0.14
N MET A 438 3.40 -18.49 0.59
CA MET A 438 3.73 -18.52 2.02
C MET A 438 3.92 -17.12 2.61
N MET A 439 3.62 -17.00 3.91
CA MET A 439 3.79 -15.78 4.69
C MET A 439 4.57 -16.05 5.99
N ILE A 440 5.24 -15.03 6.51
CA ILE A 440 5.76 -14.95 7.88
C ILE A 440 5.44 -13.57 8.45
N THR A 441 5.05 -13.48 9.71
CA THR A 441 4.82 -12.20 10.40
C THR A 441 5.50 -12.18 11.76
N VAL A 442 5.99 -10.99 12.13
CA VAL A 442 6.48 -10.64 13.46
C VAL A 442 5.51 -9.62 14.04
N ASP A 443 4.83 -10.00 15.11
CA ASP A 443 4.12 -9.07 15.98
C ASP A 443 5.17 -8.44 16.91
N LEU A 444 5.35 -7.13 16.77
CA LEU A 444 6.34 -6.37 17.54
C LEU A 444 5.87 -6.15 18.98
N GLU A 445 4.56 -6.10 19.25
CA GLU A 445 4.03 -5.87 20.60
C GLU A 445 4.17 -7.11 21.48
N THR A 446 3.96 -8.31 20.91
CA THR A 446 4.05 -9.58 21.64
C THR A 446 5.38 -10.32 21.44
N GLY A 447 6.23 -9.87 20.50
CA GLY A 447 7.46 -10.55 20.12
C GLY A 447 7.25 -11.90 19.42
N GLN A 448 6.01 -12.19 18.99
CA GLN A 448 5.67 -13.47 18.38
C GLN A 448 6.06 -13.51 16.91
N VAL A 449 6.70 -14.60 16.51
CA VAL A 449 7.00 -14.93 15.12
C VAL A 449 6.02 -16.02 14.72
N LEU A 450 5.13 -15.71 13.78
CA LEU A 450 4.13 -16.64 13.27
C LEU A 450 4.53 -17.11 11.88
N GLU A 451 4.63 -18.42 11.70
CA GLU A 451 4.90 -19.03 10.40
C GLU A 451 3.61 -19.26 9.61
N ASN A 452 3.75 -19.50 8.30
CA ASN A 452 2.68 -19.53 7.29
C ASN A 452 1.32 -20.11 7.74
N THR A 453 1.31 -21.29 8.35
CA THR A 453 0.05 -21.96 8.76
C THR A 453 -0.60 -21.31 9.97
N GLU A 454 0.18 -20.71 10.87
CA GLU A 454 -0.32 -20.03 12.07
C GLU A 454 -0.91 -18.67 11.69
N VAL A 455 -0.22 -17.90 10.84
CA VAL A 455 -0.72 -16.63 10.30
C VAL A 455 -2.07 -16.83 9.60
N LYS A 456 -2.12 -17.78 8.66
CA LYS A 456 -3.33 -18.07 7.88
C LYS A 456 -4.46 -18.58 8.74
N LYS A 457 -4.17 -19.47 9.70
CA LYS A 457 -5.17 -19.95 10.66
C LYS A 457 -5.75 -18.81 11.49
N ASN A 458 -4.91 -17.91 12.02
CA ASN A 458 -5.34 -16.80 12.86
C ASN A 458 -6.26 -15.84 12.08
N VAL A 459 -5.90 -15.49 10.84
CA VAL A 459 -6.74 -14.69 9.94
C VAL A 459 -8.05 -15.42 9.60
N ALA A 460 -7.98 -16.68 9.17
CA ALA A 460 -9.14 -17.44 8.74
C ALA A 460 -10.11 -17.78 9.88
N SER A 461 -9.62 -17.88 11.13
CA SER A 461 -10.45 -18.12 12.31
C SER A 461 -11.17 -16.86 12.83
N ALA A 462 -10.85 -15.67 12.31
CA ALA A 462 -11.39 -14.41 12.82
C ALA A 462 -12.89 -14.20 12.54
N LYS A 463 -13.45 -14.91 11.54
CA LYS A 463 -14.88 -14.87 11.15
C LYS A 463 -15.36 -16.27 10.69
N PRO A 464 -16.67 -16.57 10.75
CA PRO A 464 -17.21 -17.88 10.38
C PRO A 464 -17.41 -18.00 8.85
N TYR A 465 -16.33 -17.89 8.07
CA TYR A 465 -16.38 -17.88 6.60
C TYR A 465 -17.10 -19.11 6.01
N GLY A 466 -16.87 -20.31 6.57
CA GLY A 466 -17.53 -21.54 6.13
C GLY A 466 -19.04 -21.53 6.32
N THR A 467 -19.54 -20.93 7.42
CA THR A 467 -20.98 -20.75 7.67
C THR A 467 -21.59 -19.81 6.63
N TRP A 468 -20.95 -18.65 6.39
CA TRP A 468 -21.42 -17.69 5.39
C TRP A 468 -21.45 -18.28 3.98
N LEU A 469 -20.45 -19.10 3.62
CA LEU A 469 -20.42 -19.83 2.36
C LEU A 469 -21.58 -20.82 2.22
N GLN A 470 -21.88 -21.59 3.27
CA GLN A 470 -23.01 -22.55 3.27
C GLN A 470 -24.37 -21.84 3.15
N GLU A 471 -24.54 -20.69 3.81
CA GLU A 471 -25.79 -19.92 3.79
C GLU A 471 -26.00 -19.14 2.48
N SER A 472 -24.93 -18.63 1.88
CA SER A 472 -25.01 -17.65 0.77
C SER A 472 -24.66 -18.22 -0.61
N THR A 473 -23.93 -19.34 -0.69
CA THR A 473 -23.43 -19.87 -1.99
C THR A 473 -24.39 -20.89 -2.58
N ARG A 474 -24.73 -20.73 -3.87
CA ARG A 474 -25.54 -21.69 -4.63
C ARG A 474 -24.74 -22.28 -5.79
N SER A 475 -24.31 -23.52 -5.64
CA SER A 475 -23.64 -24.26 -6.73
C SER A 475 -24.67 -24.75 -7.75
N ILE A 476 -24.56 -24.28 -8.99
CA ILE A 476 -25.32 -24.82 -10.11
C ILE A 476 -24.67 -26.15 -10.51
N LYS A 477 -25.38 -27.26 -10.30
CA LYS A 477 -24.89 -28.59 -10.69
C LYS A 477 -24.84 -28.72 -12.22
N PRO A 478 -23.81 -29.36 -12.79
CA PRO A 478 -23.82 -29.72 -14.20
C PRO A 478 -25.07 -30.55 -14.54
N VAL A 479 -25.71 -30.20 -15.66
CA VAL A 479 -26.80 -30.98 -16.26
C VAL A 479 -26.33 -31.60 -17.56
N ASN A 480 -26.97 -32.69 -17.98
CA ASN A 480 -26.68 -33.29 -19.27
C ASN A 480 -27.03 -32.29 -20.39
N PHE A 481 -26.10 -32.08 -21.31
CA PHE A 481 -26.39 -31.38 -22.56
C PHE A 481 -27.40 -32.19 -23.39
N GLN A 482 -28.18 -31.50 -24.22
CA GLN A 482 -29.06 -32.16 -25.18
C GLN A 482 -28.22 -32.96 -26.20
N SER A 483 -28.65 -34.18 -26.51
CA SER A 483 -27.96 -35.08 -27.44
C SER A 483 -28.05 -34.68 -28.91
N SER A 484 -28.83 -33.65 -29.22
CA SER A 484 -29.16 -33.23 -30.59
C SER A 484 -29.47 -31.73 -30.60
N PRO A 485 -29.18 -31.02 -31.71
CA PRO A 485 -29.60 -29.62 -31.84
C PRO A 485 -31.13 -29.49 -31.83
N VAL A 486 -31.62 -28.38 -31.29
CA VAL A 486 -33.06 -28.04 -31.26
C VAL A 486 -33.55 -27.48 -32.60
N MET A 487 -32.65 -26.86 -33.36
CA MET A 487 -32.91 -26.29 -34.69
C MET A 487 -32.63 -27.33 -35.78
N ASP A 488 -33.36 -27.24 -36.88
CA ASP A 488 -33.05 -27.97 -38.10
C ASP A 488 -31.81 -27.39 -38.80
N ASN A 489 -31.23 -28.16 -39.73
CA ASN A 489 -30.00 -27.78 -40.43
C ASN A 489 -30.12 -26.51 -41.28
N GLU A 490 -31.29 -26.20 -41.84
CA GLU A 490 -31.47 -24.99 -42.65
C GLU A 490 -31.49 -23.75 -41.76
N THR A 491 -32.22 -23.80 -40.64
CA THR A 491 -32.22 -22.75 -39.62
C THR A 491 -30.83 -22.53 -39.02
N ILE A 492 -30.07 -23.60 -38.75
CA ILE A 492 -28.67 -23.50 -38.28
C ILE A 492 -27.80 -22.77 -39.31
N LEU A 493 -27.85 -23.18 -40.58
CA LEU A 493 -27.03 -22.56 -41.64
C LEU A 493 -27.37 -21.09 -41.85
N ARG A 494 -28.65 -20.70 -41.75
CA ARG A 494 -29.09 -19.29 -41.82
C ARG A 494 -28.65 -18.42 -40.64
N HIS A 495 -28.32 -19.01 -39.50
CA HIS A 495 -27.76 -18.29 -38.35
C HIS A 495 -26.22 -18.31 -38.29
N GLN A 496 -25.58 -19.12 -39.15
CA GLN A 496 -24.12 -19.19 -39.30
C GLN A 496 -23.57 -18.29 -40.41
N GLN A 497 -24.43 -17.87 -41.34
CA GLN A 497 -24.18 -16.84 -42.35
C GLN A 497 -24.46 -15.43 -41.80
#